data_AF-A0A7W2T6V9-F1
#
_entry.id   AF-A0A7W2T6V9-F1
#
_cell.length_a   1.000
_cell.length_b   1.000
_cell.length_c   1.000
_cell.angle_alpha   90.00
_cell.angle_beta   90.00
_cell.angle_gamma   90.00
#
_symmetry.space_group_name_H-M   'P 1'
#
loop_
_entity.id
_entity.type
_entity.pdbx_description
1 polymer ?
#
loop_
_entity_poly.entity_id
_entity_poly.type
_entity_poly.pdbx_seq_one_letter_code
_entity_poly.pdbx_strand_id
1 'polypeptide(L)'
;MGETLVNTEKLSNLIDEATLLLLHAKEGEANKCLDTVFGELLRLSSSLDSSTVANLSKIIPIMYDAQQRRDHVYLVDILKYELPKYIPL
;
A
#
# COMPACT_ATOMS: atom_id res chain seq x y z
N MET A 1 11.00 -11.74 15.44
CA MET A 1 10.30 -10.49 15.79
C MET A 1 10.97 -9.21 15.25
N GLY A 2 12.24 -9.23 14.81
CA GLY A 2 12.90 -8.04 14.25
C GLY A 2 12.60 -7.73 12.76
N GLU A 3 12.38 -8.75 11.92
CA GLU A 3 12.19 -8.54 10.46
C GLU A 3 10.83 -7.92 10.09
N THR A 4 9.78 -8.20 10.87
CA THR A 4 8.43 -7.70 10.60
C THR A 4 8.34 -6.19 10.78
N LEU A 5 9.01 -5.63 11.80
CA LEU A 5 9.07 -4.19 12.08
C LEU A 5 9.88 -3.42 11.03
N VAL A 6 10.98 -4.00 10.53
CA VAL A 6 11.81 -3.38 9.48
C VAL A 6 11.06 -3.30 8.15
N ASN A 7 10.14 -4.24 7.89
CA ASN A 7 9.35 -4.25 6.65
C ASN A 7 8.19 -3.25 6.65
N THR A 8 7.60 -2.96 7.81
CA THR A 8 6.46 -2.02 7.91
C THR A 8 6.93 -0.57 7.77
N GLU A 9 8.07 -0.21 8.37
CA GLU A 9 8.67 1.12 8.20
C GLU A 9 9.07 1.38 6.73
N LYS A 10 9.65 0.38 6.06
CA LYS A 10 9.93 0.46 4.62
C LYS A 10 8.66 0.68 3.82
N LEU A 11 7.58 -0.05 4.14
CA LEU A 11 6.30 0.07 3.45
C LEU A 11 5.67 1.45 3.67
N SER A 12 5.71 1.98 4.90
CA SER A 12 5.23 3.34 5.20
C SER A 12 5.98 4.39 4.38
N ASN A 13 7.31 4.30 4.31
CA ASN A 13 8.13 5.23 3.52
C ASN A 13 7.79 5.18 2.02
N LEU A 14 7.55 3.99 1.47
CA LEU A 14 7.14 3.82 0.07
C LEU A 14 5.74 4.42 -0.21
N ILE A 15 4.81 4.29 0.74
CA ILE A 15 3.48 4.88 0.62
C ILE A 15 3.57 6.42 0.63
N ASP A 16 4.40 6.99 1.51
CA ASP A 16 4.63 8.43 1.54
C ASP A 16 5.35 8.94 0.29
N GLU A 17 6.30 8.17 -0.26
CA GLU A 17 6.96 8.48 -1.52
C GLU A 17 5.96 8.48 -2.69
N ALA A 18 5.14 7.44 -2.82
CA ALA A 18 4.10 7.36 -3.85
C ALA A 18 3.12 8.54 -3.74
N THR A 19 2.75 8.93 -2.50
CA THR A 19 1.91 10.09 -2.22
C THR A 19 2.53 11.38 -2.75
N LEU A 20 3.80 11.63 -2.42
CA LEU A 20 4.51 12.84 -2.86
C LEU A 20 4.68 12.90 -4.38
N LEU A 21 4.98 11.76 -5.02
CA LEU A 21 5.11 11.68 -6.47
C LEU A 21 3.79 12.04 -7.17
N LEU A 22 2.66 11.57 -6.64
CA LEU A 22 1.34 11.89 -7.18
C LEU A 22 0.95 13.36 -6.95
N LEU A 23 1.23 13.91 -5.76
CA LEU A 23 1.03 15.34 -5.48
C LEU A 23 1.85 16.25 -6.42
N HIS A 24 3.01 15.79 -6.88
CA HIS A 24 3.86 16.50 -7.83
C HIS A 24 3.57 16.17 -9.30
N ALA A 25 2.46 15.49 -9.61
CA ALA A 25 2.07 15.07 -10.96
C ALA A 25 3.12 14.20 -11.69
N LYS A 26 3.93 13.44 -10.93
CA LYS A 26 4.93 12.51 -11.45
C LYS A 26 4.36 11.10 -11.59
N GLU A 27 3.27 10.96 -12.35
CA GLU A 27 2.50 9.71 -12.46
C GLU A 27 3.33 8.48 -12.84
N GLY A 28 4.28 8.63 -13.77
CA GLY A 28 5.15 7.53 -14.19
C GLY A 28 6.09 7.02 -13.10
N GLU A 29 6.57 7.91 -12.24
CA GLU A 29 7.40 7.57 -11.08
C GLU A 29 6.52 7.00 -9.95
N ALA A 30 5.35 7.61 -9.73
CA ALA A 30 4.37 7.15 -8.75
C ALA A 30 3.92 5.71 -9.03
N ASN A 31 3.64 5.36 -10.28
CA ASN A 31 3.24 4.00 -10.64
C ASN A 31 4.33 2.97 -10.33
N LYS A 32 5.61 3.30 -10.59
CA LYS A 32 6.74 2.42 -10.21
C LYS A 32 6.87 2.27 -8.69
N CYS A 33 6.64 3.36 -7.96
CA CYS A 33 6.63 3.34 -6.50
C CYS A 33 5.48 2.46 -5.97
N LEU A 34 4.27 2.62 -6.52
CA LEU A 34 3.10 1.80 -6.20
C LEU A 34 3.32 0.32 -6.49
N ASP A 35 3.93 -0.04 -7.62
CA ASP A 35 4.30 -1.43 -7.93
C ASP A 35 5.21 -2.03 -6.82
N THR A 36 6.10 -1.21 -6.27
CA THR A 36 6.98 -1.60 -5.17
C THR A 36 6.20 -1.76 -3.85
N VAL A 37 5.27 -0.85 -3.55
CA VAL A 37 4.34 -0.96 -2.41
C VAL A 37 3.56 -2.27 -2.47
N PHE A 38 2.99 -2.61 -3.62
CA PHE A 38 2.24 -3.85 -3.80
C PHE A 38 3.13 -5.09 -3.69
N GLY A 39 4.37 -5.04 -4.19
CA GLY A 39 5.34 -6.11 -4.03
C GLY A 39 5.68 -6.40 -2.57
N GLU A 40 5.90 -5.37 -1.75
CA GLU A 40 6.17 -5.54 -0.32
C GLU A 40 4.92 -6.01 0.45
N LEU A 41 3.72 -5.50 0.11
CA LEU A 41 2.47 -6.01 0.67
C LEU A 41 2.27 -7.50 0.39
N LEU A 42 2.53 -7.94 -0.84
CA LEU A 42 2.46 -9.36 -1.21
C LEU A 42 3.47 -10.18 -0.42
N ARG A 43 4.69 -9.70 -0.24
CA ARG A 43 5.72 -10.36 0.56
C ARG A 43 5.28 -10.49 2.03
N LEU A 44 4.77 -9.42 2.61
CA LEU A 44 4.24 -9.37 3.97
C LEU A 44 3.04 -10.29 4.15
N SER A 45 2.19 -10.47 3.13
CA SER A 45 0.98 -11.30 3.22
C SER A 45 1.23 -12.72 3.72
N SER A 46 2.40 -13.29 3.41
CA SER A 46 2.82 -14.63 3.88
C SER A 46 3.02 -14.73 5.39
N SER A 47 3.20 -13.59 6.06
CA SER A 47 3.43 -13.49 7.51
C SER A 47 2.20 -12.97 8.28
N LEU A 48 1.13 -12.61 7.57
CA LEU A 48 -0.10 -12.11 8.17
C LEU A 48 -0.99 -13.29 8.60
N ASP A 49 -1.65 -13.13 9.75
CA ASP A 49 -2.64 -14.09 10.20
C ASP A 49 -3.91 -14.04 9.34
N SER A 50 -4.72 -15.10 9.41
CA SER A 50 -5.92 -15.26 8.59
C SER A 50 -6.96 -14.14 8.82
N SER A 51 -7.04 -13.57 10.02
CA SER A 51 -7.97 -12.47 10.33
C SER A 51 -7.52 -11.19 9.62
N THR A 52 -6.22 -10.89 9.64
CA THR A 52 -5.65 -9.74 8.94
C THR A 52 -5.84 -9.86 7.43
N VAL A 53 -5.58 -11.03 6.84
CA VAL A 53 -5.81 -11.28 5.41
C VAL A 53 -7.30 -11.12 5.04
N ALA A 54 -8.20 -11.66 5.85
CA ALA A 54 -9.64 -11.51 5.64
C ALA A 54 -10.08 -10.03 5.71
N ASN A 55 -9.48 -9.24 6.60
CA ASN A 55 -9.78 -7.81 6.68
C ASN A 55 -9.22 -7.02 5.49
N LEU A 56 -8.02 -7.35 5.00
CA LEU A 56 -7.45 -6.74 3.79
C LEU A 56 -8.29 -7.00 2.55
N SER A 57 -8.98 -8.14 2.47
CA SER A 57 -9.90 -8.44 1.36
C SER A 57 -11.01 -7.40 1.17
N LYS A 58 -11.30 -6.57 2.19
CA LYS A 58 -12.28 -5.48 2.11
C LYS A 58 -11.76 -4.28 1.32
N ILE A 59 -10.46 -4.02 1.34
CA ILE A 59 -9.85 -2.84 0.70
C ILE A 59 -9.11 -3.17 -0.61
N ILE A 60 -8.57 -4.39 -0.76
CA ILE A 60 -7.84 -4.81 -1.97
C ILE A 60 -8.66 -4.61 -3.26
N PRO A 61 -9.95 -4.99 -3.35
CA PRO A 61 -10.74 -4.75 -4.55
C PRO A 61 -10.91 -3.26 -4.87
N ILE A 62 -11.00 -2.42 -3.85
CA ILE A 62 -11.15 -0.96 -3.99
C ILE A 62 -9.84 -0.36 -4.53
N MET A 63 -8.70 -0.79 -3.98
CA MET A 63 -7.38 -0.40 -4.48
C MET A 63 -7.17 -0.82 -5.93
N TYR A 64 -7.58 -2.05 -6.28
CA TYR A 64 -7.47 -2.56 -7.63
C TYR A 64 -8.33 -1.75 -8.62
N ASP A 65 -9.59 -1.44 -8.28
CA ASP A 65 -10.46 -0.59 -9.10
C ASP A 65 -9.90 0.84 -9.25
N ALA A 66 -9.41 1.45 -8.16
CA ALA A 66 -8.77 2.76 -8.20
C ALA A 66 -7.55 2.78 -9.13
N GLN A 67 -6.71 1.74 -9.09
CA GLN A 67 -5.57 1.59 -9.98
C GLN A 67 -6.00 1.45 -11.46
N GLN A 68 -7.01 0.64 -11.76
CA GLN A 68 -7.51 0.45 -13.13
C GLN A 68 -8.10 1.74 -13.73
N ARG A 69 -8.78 2.53 -12.89
CA ARG A 69 -9.35 3.82 -13.28
C ARG A 69 -8.33 4.97 -13.33
N ARG A 70 -7.08 4.70 -12.93
CA ARG A 70 -6.04 5.72 -12.73
C ARG A 70 -6.46 6.80 -11.72
N ASP A 71 -7.31 6.43 -10.77
CA ASP A 71 -7.66 7.27 -9.63
C ASP A 71 -6.57 7.16 -8.56
N HIS A 72 -5.42 7.73 -8.89
CA HIS A 72 -4.22 7.61 -8.09
C HIS A 72 -4.33 8.38 -6.76
N VAL A 73 -5.15 9.44 -6.71
CA VAL A 73 -5.45 10.18 -5.47
C VAL A 73 -6.20 9.27 -4.51
N TYR A 74 -7.28 8.63 -4.98
CA TYR A 74 -8.05 7.74 -4.13
C TYR A 74 -7.24 6.50 -3.70
N LEU A 75 -6.40 5.96 -4.59
CA LEU A 75 -5.51 4.85 -4.27
C LEU A 75 -4.54 5.18 -3.12
N VAL A 76 -3.96 6.39 -3.13
CA VAL A 76 -3.09 6.88 -2.06
C VAL A 76 -3.86 7.04 -0.76
N ASP A 77 -5.07 7.59 -0.78
CA ASP A 77 -5.88 7.76 0.43
C ASP A 77 -6.16 6.41 1.10
N ILE A 78 -6.44 5.36 0.31
CA ILE A 78 -6.62 4.00 0.85
C ILE A 78 -5.32 3.50 1.48
N LEU A 79 -4.18 3.66 0.80
CA LEU A 79 -2.87 3.24 1.32
C LEU A 79 -2.48 3.98 2.60
N LYS A 80 -2.79 5.28 2.70
CA LYS A 80 -2.35 6.14 3.81
C LYS A 80 -3.28 6.07 5.01
N TYR A 81 -4.59 5.92 4.81
CA TYR A 81 -5.58 6.04 5.87
C TYR A 81 -6.33 4.76 6.18
N GLU A 82 -6.54 3.87 5.19
CA GLU A 82 -7.27 2.62 5.42
C GLU A 82 -6.35 1.45 5.72
N LEU A 83 -5.26 1.29 4.97
CA LEU A 83 -4.30 0.20 5.18
C LEU A 83 -3.72 0.12 6.61
N PRO A 84 -3.34 1.24 7.28
CA PRO A 84 -2.81 1.19 8.65
C PRO A 84 -3.81 0.64 9.68
N LYS A 85 -5.11 0.63 9.37
CA LYS A 85 -6.14 0.05 10.25
C LYS A 85 -6.07 -1.48 10.31
N TYR A 86 -5.36 -2.10 9.37
CA TYR A 86 -5.28 -3.55 9.21
C TYR A 86 -3.87 -4.08 9.39
N ILE A 87 -2.86 -3.34 8.95
CA ILE A 87 -1.44 -3.67 9.13
C ILE A 87 -0.80 -2.52 9.91
N PRO A 88 -0.11 -2.77 11.04
CA PRO A 88 0.63 -1.72 11.71
C PRO A 88 1.77 -1.26 10.77
N LEU A 89 1.66 -0.03 10.27
CA LEU A 89 2.65 0.64 9.42
C LEU A 89 3.58 1.51 10.26
#